data_AF-A0A2V4ALY6-F1
#
_entry.id   AF-A0A2V4ALY6-F1
#
_cell.length_a   1.000
_cell.length_b   1.000
_cell.length_c   1.000
_cell.angle_alpha   90.00
_cell.angle_beta   90.00
_cell.angle_gamma   90.00
#
_symmetry.space_group_name_H-M   'P 1'
#
loop_
_entity.id
_entity.type
_entity.pdbx_description
1 polymer ?
#
loop_
_entity_poly.entity_id
_entity_poly.type
_entity_poly.pdbx_seq_one_letter_code
_entity_poly.pdbx_strand_id
1 'polypeptide(L)'
;MASEQDNRLLPLRREFAQAWHGFDRNQVLQYLDHLEAQLRRVVADRDASMAQASTMSRELENARREIGKLQNRVEELKKPPERIEDLDERMQRTVHLANTRAEEIVTRAQEAAEKNWAESSEVSNKLHERYMKLLETLDTHAEQLQREHQEALAATKAEVEKMTTDAVRRRERLDAEAEQRRRTIEREFDAKMTAERNALDKHIADQKTASKNAAERRIAEATAEAKRLVDEATAKAKELVEQARQDAQRRTTEANTTVERLTKIREEARARLREADEVLREGESALVPVQDEDDELADVPASAKQGKPDGQGTAAGREGKPRPSPGDRQKAYSAEHTSSS
;
A
#
# COMPACT_ATOMS: atom_id res chain seq x y z
N MET A 1 42.20 133.87 -17.09
CA MET A 1 43.59 134.03 -16.63
C MET A 1 44.49 133.89 -17.84
N ALA A 2 45.14 134.99 -18.28
CA ALA A 2 45.98 135.14 -19.47
C ALA A 2 45.26 134.91 -20.82
N SER A 3 44.97 135.94 -21.62
CA SER A 3 45.96 136.78 -22.30
C SER A 3 45.61 138.27 -22.26
N GLU A 4 46.09 138.93 -21.20
CA GLU A 4 46.45 140.35 -21.19
C GLU A 4 47.71 140.58 -22.05
N GLN A 5 47.69 140.11 -23.29
CA GLN A 5 48.76 140.40 -24.25
C GLN A 5 48.27 141.53 -25.12
N ASP A 6 48.48 142.74 -24.58
CA ASP A 6 49.21 143.75 -25.32
C ASP A 6 48.86 143.81 -26.82
N ASN A 7 47.61 144.17 -27.12
CA ASN A 7 47.38 145.06 -28.26
C ASN A 7 47.78 146.49 -27.87
N ARG A 8 48.91 146.61 -27.15
CA ARG A 8 49.85 147.72 -27.26
C ARG A 8 50.16 147.78 -28.75
N LEU A 9 49.34 148.53 -29.47
CA LEU A 9 49.76 149.20 -30.68
C LEU A 9 50.97 150.02 -30.26
N LEU A 10 52.14 149.37 -30.28
CA LEU A 10 53.43 150.01 -30.19
C LEU A 10 53.34 151.17 -31.18
N PRO A 11 53.63 152.42 -30.78
CA PRO A 11 53.56 153.54 -31.69
C PRO A 11 54.45 153.19 -32.89
N LEU A 12 53.82 152.82 -34.01
CA LEU A 12 54.51 152.55 -35.25
C LEU A 12 55.32 153.81 -35.52
N ARG A 13 56.65 153.70 -35.51
CA ARG A 13 57.56 154.85 -35.66
C ARG A 13 57.06 155.71 -36.83
N ARG A 14 56.49 156.88 -36.50
CA ARG A 14 55.79 157.81 -37.42
C ARG A 14 56.75 158.63 -38.30
N GLU A 15 57.97 158.13 -38.47
CA GLU A 15 59.04 158.84 -39.16
C GLU A 15 59.39 158.06 -40.42
N PHE A 16 58.70 158.40 -41.51
CA PHE A 16 59.06 157.94 -42.85
C PHE A 16 60.28 158.72 -43.36
N ALA A 17 61.22 158.06 -44.03
CA ALA A 17 62.40 158.73 -44.60
C ALA A 17 61.99 159.72 -45.72
N GLN A 18 62.54 160.94 -45.71
CA GLN A 18 62.21 162.00 -46.67
C GLN A 18 63.03 161.86 -47.97
N ALA A 19 62.37 161.87 -49.13
CA ALA A 19 63.01 161.79 -50.44
C ALA A 19 62.62 163.00 -51.33
N TRP A 20 63.55 163.49 -52.16
CA TRP A 20 63.31 164.58 -53.12
C TRP A 20 62.32 164.05 -54.19
N HIS A 21 61.10 164.63 -54.26
CA HIS A 21 59.90 164.12 -54.98
C HIS A 21 59.09 162.97 -54.30
N GLY A 22 58.95 162.98 -52.97
CA GLY A 22 58.05 162.07 -52.23
C GLY A 22 56.57 162.49 -52.18
N PHE A 23 55.72 161.61 -51.63
CA PHE A 23 54.32 161.91 -51.33
C PHE A 23 54.20 163.04 -50.28
N ASP A 24 53.16 163.87 -50.40
CA ASP A 24 52.89 164.93 -49.42
C ASP A 24 52.63 164.31 -48.04
N ARG A 25 53.43 164.71 -47.05
CA ARG A 25 53.37 164.24 -45.66
C ARG A 25 51.97 164.43 -45.07
N ASN A 26 51.30 165.55 -45.36
CA ASN A 26 49.97 165.83 -44.82
C ASN A 26 48.92 164.86 -45.39
N GLN A 27 49.00 164.55 -46.68
CA GLN A 27 48.11 163.61 -47.35
C GLN A 27 48.30 162.18 -46.82
N VAL A 28 49.55 161.76 -46.57
CA VAL A 28 49.85 160.44 -45.98
C VAL A 28 49.33 160.35 -44.55
N LEU A 29 49.49 161.39 -43.73
CA LEU A 29 48.95 161.41 -42.36
C LEU A 29 47.42 161.33 -42.36
N GLN A 30 46.73 162.09 -43.22
CA GLN A 30 45.27 162.01 -43.34
C GLN A 30 44.80 160.62 -43.77
N TYR A 31 45.51 159.97 -44.70
CA TYR A 31 45.20 158.60 -45.12
C TYR A 31 45.45 157.58 -44.00
N LEU A 32 46.54 157.72 -43.24
CA LEU A 32 46.83 156.88 -42.09
C LEU A 32 45.80 157.06 -40.97
N ASP A 33 45.38 158.30 -40.67
CA ASP A 33 44.31 158.57 -39.71
C ASP A 33 42.99 157.96 -40.17
N HIS A 34 42.69 158.00 -41.48
CA HIS A 34 41.54 157.32 -42.06
C HIS A 34 41.62 155.79 -41.91
N LEU A 35 42.78 155.18 -42.20
CA LEU A 35 43.01 153.75 -42.00
C LEU A 35 42.94 153.35 -40.53
N GLU A 36 43.47 154.16 -39.62
CA GLU A 36 43.40 153.94 -38.17
C GLU A 36 41.95 154.01 -37.69
N ALA A 37 41.14 154.94 -38.22
CA ALA A 37 39.72 155.01 -37.96
C ALA A 37 38.95 153.79 -38.51
N GLN A 38 39.28 153.32 -39.72
CA GLN A 38 38.73 152.08 -40.28
C GLN A 38 39.11 150.86 -39.44
N LEU A 39 40.37 150.73 -39.02
CA LEU A 39 40.83 149.63 -38.16
C LEU A 39 40.10 149.64 -36.82
N ARG A 40 39.94 150.82 -36.18
CA ARG A 40 39.13 150.96 -34.96
C ARG A 40 37.69 150.51 -35.18
N ARG A 41 37.08 150.85 -36.32
CA ARG A 41 35.73 150.41 -36.67
C ARG A 41 35.65 148.89 -36.83
N VAL A 42 36.60 148.27 -37.53
CA VAL A 42 36.66 146.81 -37.71
C VAL A 42 36.91 146.09 -36.38
N VAL A 43 37.77 146.63 -35.51
CA VAL A 43 38.00 146.08 -34.17
C VAL A 43 36.74 146.18 -33.32
N ALA A 44 36.05 147.33 -33.34
CA ALA A 44 34.77 147.49 -32.64
C ALA A 44 33.68 146.54 -33.17
N ASP A 45 33.61 146.33 -34.48
CA ASP A 45 32.66 145.40 -35.11
C ASP A 45 32.98 143.93 -34.79
N ARG A 46 34.28 143.58 -34.78
CA ARG A 46 34.75 142.27 -34.32
C ARG A 46 34.37 142.04 -32.86
N ASP A 47 34.62 143.02 -32.00
CA ASP A 47 34.33 142.90 -30.57
C ASP A 47 32.82 142.81 -30.30
N ALA A 48 32.00 143.57 -31.04
CA ALA A 48 30.53 143.45 -31.01
C ALA A 48 30.06 142.07 -31.49
N SER A 49 30.64 141.55 -32.58
CA SER A 49 30.34 140.21 -33.11
C SER A 49 30.76 139.10 -32.15
N MET A 50 31.91 139.23 -31.48
CA MET A 50 32.36 138.30 -30.44
C MET A 50 31.43 138.33 -29.23
N ALA A 51 30.96 139.51 -28.81
CA ALA A 51 29.98 139.63 -27.74
C ALA A 51 28.66 138.93 -28.11
N GLN A 52 28.14 139.15 -29.33
CA GLN A 52 26.95 138.48 -29.83
C GLN A 52 27.12 136.95 -29.90
N ALA A 53 28.25 136.46 -30.43
CA ALA A 53 28.55 135.04 -30.47
C ALA A 53 28.61 134.42 -29.06
N SER A 54 29.18 135.14 -28.09
CA SER A 54 29.22 134.70 -26.69
C SER A 54 27.82 134.61 -26.06
N THR A 55 26.93 135.57 -26.35
CA THR A 55 25.54 135.56 -25.89
C THR A 55 24.76 134.39 -26.51
N MET A 56 24.86 134.22 -27.83
CA MET A 56 24.21 133.12 -28.54
C MET A 56 24.72 131.75 -28.05
N SER A 57 26.02 131.61 -27.77
CA SER A 57 26.58 130.38 -27.19
C SER A 57 25.98 130.07 -25.82
N ARG A 58 25.78 131.08 -24.97
CA ARG A 58 25.14 130.92 -23.66
C ARG A 58 23.67 130.51 -23.79
N GLU A 59 22.93 131.11 -24.71
CA GLU A 59 21.54 130.74 -24.99
C GLU A 59 21.42 129.31 -25.52
N LEU A 60 22.34 128.90 -26.41
CA LEU A 60 22.39 127.54 -26.94
C LEU A 60 22.71 126.52 -25.83
N GLU A 61 23.65 126.83 -24.93
CA GLU A 61 23.91 126.00 -23.75
C GLU A 61 22.71 125.89 -22.82
N ASN A 62 21.99 126.98 -22.59
CA ASN A 62 20.77 126.98 -21.77
C ASN A 62 19.67 126.12 -22.42
N ALA A 63 19.42 126.28 -23.71
CA ALA A 63 18.46 125.48 -24.46
C ALA A 63 18.85 123.98 -24.46
N ARG A 64 20.14 123.66 -24.61
CA ARG A 64 20.64 122.28 -24.50
C ARG A 64 20.40 121.69 -23.11
N ARG A 65 20.61 122.48 -22.04
CA ARG A 65 20.32 122.05 -20.67
C ARG A 65 18.83 121.81 -20.46
N GLU A 66 17.96 122.64 -21.02
CA GLU A 66 16.50 122.46 -20.94
C GLU A 66 16.04 121.23 -21.71
N ILE A 67 16.54 121.02 -22.94
CA ILE A 67 16.27 119.81 -23.72
C ILE A 67 16.70 118.56 -22.94
N GLY A 68 17.88 118.57 -22.32
CA GLY A 68 18.34 117.46 -21.48
C GLY A 68 17.42 117.21 -20.27
N LYS A 69 16.93 118.25 -19.60
CA LYS A 69 15.95 118.13 -18.50
C LYS A 69 14.62 117.55 -18.98
N LEU A 70 14.10 118.03 -20.11
CA LEU A 70 12.85 117.55 -20.69
C LEU A 70 12.97 116.10 -21.17
N GLN A 71 14.09 115.73 -21.79
CA GLN A 71 14.38 114.35 -22.19
C GLN A 71 14.39 113.43 -20.97
N ASN A 72 15.07 113.80 -19.89
CA ASN A 72 15.08 113.01 -18.66
C ASN A 72 13.68 112.83 -18.07
N ARG A 73 12.85 113.89 -18.08
CA ARG A 73 11.47 113.79 -17.59
C ARG A 73 10.60 112.91 -18.48
N VAL A 74 10.79 112.94 -19.79
CA VAL A 74 10.10 112.05 -20.72
C VAL A 74 10.53 110.59 -20.51
N GLU A 75 11.83 110.33 -20.33
CA GLU A 75 12.32 108.99 -20.00
C GLU A 75 11.80 108.48 -18.65
N GLU A 76 11.60 109.36 -17.67
CA GLU A 76 10.94 109.03 -16.41
C GLU A 76 9.46 108.67 -16.60
N LEU A 77 8.71 109.45 -17.40
CA LEU A 77 7.30 109.17 -17.71
C LEU A 77 7.10 107.94 -18.62
N LYS A 78 8.11 107.57 -19.42
CA LYS A 78 8.08 106.35 -20.24
C LYS A 78 8.22 105.07 -19.43
N LYS A 79 8.78 105.13 -18.21
CA LYS A 79 8.86 103.95 -17.36
C LYS A 79 7.44 103.52 -17.00
N PRO A 80 7.10 102.24 -17.16
CA PRO A 80 5.81 101.73 -16.72
C PRO A 80 5.60 102.04 -15.23
N PRO A 81 4.39 102.47 -14.82
CA PRO A 81 4.10 102.70 -13.42
C PRO A 81 4.26 101.39 -12.65
N GLU A 82 5.16 101.36 -11.65
CA GLU A 82 5.44 100.17 -10.83
C GLU A 82 4.43 100.06 -9.68
N ARG A 83 3.85 101.19 -9.25
CA ARG A 83 2.90 101.26 -8.14
C ARG A 83 1.58 101.85 -8.61
N ILE A 84 0.48 101.40 -7.99
CA ILE A 84 -0.87 101.88 -8.28
C ILE A 84 -0.98 103.39 -8.02
N GLU A 85 -0.22 103.89 -7.03
CA GLU A 85 -0.16 105.32 -6.67
C GLU A 85 0.44 106.21 -7.77
N ASP A 86 1.20 105.64 -8.70
CA ASP A 86 1.82 106.38 -9.82
C ASP A 86 0.83 106.60 -10.99
N LEU A 87 -0.36 106.00 -10.89
CA LEU A 87 -1.43 106.12 -11.88
C LEU A 87 -2.32 107.32 -11.58
N ASP A 88 -2.95 107.90 -12.61
CA ASP A 88 -3.98 108.92 -12.42
C ASP A 88 -5.18 108.39 -11.58
N GLU A 89 -5.84 109.26 -10.82
CA GLU A 89 -6.94 108.91 -9.90
C GLU A 89 -8.07 108.09 -10.53
N ARG A 90 -8.35 108.29 -11.83
CA ARG A 90 -9.34 107.48 -12.57
C ARG A 90 -8.83 106.05 -12.79
N MET A 91 -7.56 105.91 -13.14
CA MET A 91 -6.92 104.63 -13.39
C MET A 91 -6.75 103.85 -12.08
N GLN A 92 -6.40 104.53 -10.98
CA GLN A 92 -6.39 103.94 -9.63
C GLN A 92 -7.75 103.34 -9.26
N ARG A 93 -8.84 104.09 -9.48
CA ARG A 93 -10.20 103.59 -9.24
C ARG A 93 -10.55 102.39 -10.12
N THR A 94 -10.12 102.36 -11.38
CA THR A 94 -10.35 101.18 -12.24
C THR A 94 -9.54 99.97 -11.79
N VAL A 95 -8.31 100.16 -11.32
CA VAL A 95 -7.48 99.07 -10.77
C VAL A 95 -8.11 98.53 -9.49
N HIS A 96 -8.56 99.39 -8.58
CA HIS A 96 -9.29 98.96 -7.39
C HIS A 96 -10.57 98.19 -7.75
N LEU A 97 -11.38 98.71 -8.68
CA LEU A 97 -12.58 98.00 -9.13
C LEU A 97 -12.25 96.65 -9.77
N ALA A 98 -11.17 96.56 -10.54
CA ALA A 98 -10.72 95.31 -11.14
C ALA A 98 -10.25 94.32 -10.06
N ASN A 99 -9.51 94.77 -9.05
CA ASN A 99 -9.07 93.95 -7.94
C ASN A 99 -10.26 93.43 -7.11
N THR A 100 -11.22 94.29 -6.77
CA THR A 100 -12.45 93.86 -6.07
C THR A 100 -13.22 92.84 -6.91
N ARG A 101 -13.35 93.03 -8.23
CA ARG A 101 -13.97 92.02 -9.10
C ARG A 101 -13.17 90.74 -9.19
N ALA A 102 -11.84 90.80 -9.20
CA ALA A 102 -10.99 89.61 -9.18
C ALA A 102 -11.16 88.83 -7.88
N GLU A 103 -11.21 89.52 -6.74
CA GLU A 103 -11.52 88.94 -5.43
C GLU A 103 -12.90 88.27 -5.44
N GLU A 104 -13.94 88.94 -5.95
CA GLU A 104 -15.29 88.36 -6.09
C GLU A 104 -15.33 87.11 -6.99
N ILE A 105 -14.52 87.09 -8.07
CA ILE A 105 -14.43 85.93 -8.95
C ILE A 105 -13.73 84.77 -8.23
N VAL A 106 -12.65 85.06 -7.50
CA VAL A 106 -11.90 84.05 -6.74
C VAL A 106 -12.76 83.48 -5.62
N THR A 107 -13.45 84.31 -4.84
CA THR A 107 -14.33 83.82 -3.76
C THR A 107 -15.47 82.97 -4.31
N ARG A 108 -16.13 83.43 -5.39
CA ARG A 108 -17.18 82.63 -6.06
C ARG A 108 -16.63 81.31 -6.60
N ALA A 109 -15.43 81.30 -7.16
CA ALA A 109 -14.78 80.09 -7.66
C ALA A 109 -14.43 79.13 -6.50
N GLN A 110 -13.96 79.66 -5.37
CA GLN A 110 -13.67 78.87 -4.17
C GLN A 110 -14.95 78.25 -3.59
N GLU A 111 -16.03 79.02 -3.42
CA GLU A 111 -17.32 78.51 -2.95
C GLU A 111 -17.88 77.43 -3.89
N ALA A 112 -17.79 77.65 -5.21
CA ALA A 112 -18.23 76.66 -6.19
C ALA A 112 -17.37 75.38 -6.13
N ALA A 113 -16.05 75.51 -5.93
CA ALA A 113 -15.17 74.38 -5.74
C ALA A 113 -15.52 73.62 -4.46
N GLU A 114 -15.61 74.29 -3.31
CA GLU A 114 -15.97 73.69 -2.02
C GLU A 114 -17.30 72.93 -2.10
N LYS A 115 -18.30 73.52 -2.77
CA LYS A 115 -19.59 72.85 -3.01
C LYS A 115 -19.41 71.57 -3.82
N ASN A 116 -18.65 71.62 -4.92
CA ASN A 116 -18.38 70.43 -5.74
C ASN A 116 -17.61 69.36 -4.96
N TRP A 117 -16.62 69.76 -4.16
CA TRP A 117 -15.87 68.87 -3.28
C TRP A 117 -16.77 68.21 -2.23
N ALA A 118 -17.67 68.97 -1.60
CA ALA A 118 -18.64 68.45 -0.65
C ALA A 118 -19.58 67.43 -1.31
N GLU A 119 -20.16 67.75 -2.47
CA GLU A 119 -21.04 66.85 -3.22
C GLU A 119 -20.31 65.56 -3.64
N SER A 120 -19.07 65.66 -4.13
CA SER A 120 -18.24 64.51 -4.51
C SER A 120 -17.86 63.65 -3.29
N SER A 121 -17.51 64.30 -2.17
CA SER A 121 -17.20 63.60 -0.92
C SER A 121 -18.42 62.87 -0.38
N GLU A 122 -19.62 63.46 -0.44
CA GLU A 122 -20.85 62.78 -0.02
C GLU A 122 -21.14 61.54 -0.86
N VAL A 123 -20.98 61.61 -2.18
CA VAL A 123 -21.17 60.46 -3.06
C VAL A 123 -20.16 59.35 -2.74
N SER A 124 -18.90 59.74 -2.52
CA SER A 124 -17.83 58.82 -2.14
C SER A 124 -18.12 58.14 -0.79
N ASN A 125 -18.58 58.90 0.20
CA ASN A 125 -18.96 58.39 1.51
C ASN A 125 -20.17 57.44 1.42
N LYS A 126 -21.22 57.81 0.67
CA LYS A 126 -22.39 56.94 0.43
C LYS A 126 -21.99 55.63 -0.26
N LEU A 127 -21.06 55.68 -1.20
CA LEU A 127 -20.53 54.49 -1.88
C LEU A 127 -19.71 53.64 -0.91
N HIS A 128 -18.85 54.25 -0.09
CA HIS A 128 -18.08 53.58 0.95
C HIS A 128 -18.99 52.88 1.97
N GLU A 129 -20.03 53.55 2.46
CA GLU A 129 -21.02 52.96 3.37
C GLU A 129 -21.74 51.76 2.75
N ARG A 130 -22.07 51.83 1.45
CA ARG A 130 -22.67 50.68 0.73
C ARG A 130 -21.70 49.52 0.61
N TYR A 131 -20.43 49.79 0.30
CA TYR A 131 -19.41 48.75 0.24
C TYR A 131 -19.15 48.13 1.61
N MET A 132 -19.10 48.92 2.68
CA MET A 132 -18.95 48.40 4.03
C MET A 132 -20.12 47.51 4.44
N LYS A 133 -21.36 47.92 4.15
CA LYS A 133 -22.54 47.08 4.35
C LYS A 133 -22.48 45.79 3.52
N LEU A 134 -22.03 45.88 2.27
CA LEU A 134 -21.87 44.69 1.42
C LEU A 134 -20.82 43.74 1.98
N LEU A 135 -19.67 44.25 2.44
CA LEU A 135 -18.63 43.44 3.07
C LEU A 135 -19.16 42.75 4.33
N GLU A 136 -19.88 43.48 5.19
CA GLU A 136 -20.52 42.91 6.37
C GLU A 136 -21.54 41.81 6.02
N THR A 137 -22.33 41.99 4.95
CA THR A 137 -23.24 40.93 4.48
C THR A 137 -22.48 39.72 3.93
N LEU A 138 -21.35 39.91 3.26
CA LEU A 138 -20.53 38.81 2.76
C LEU A 138 -19.85 38.05 3.90
N ASP A 139 -19.35 38.76 4.91
CA ASP A 139 -18.75 38.16 6.10
C ASP A 139 -19.78 37.34 6.88
N THR A 140 -20.98 37.89 7.09
CA THR A 140 -22.07 37.15 7.75
C THR A 140 -22.50 35.91 6.96
N HIS A 141 -22.57 35.99 5.63
CA HIS A 141 -22.84 34.82 4.77
C HIS A 141 -21.70 33.78 4.82
N ALA A 142 -20.44 34.21 4.85
CA ALA A 142 -19.30 33.31 4.97
C ALA A 142 -19.32 32.56 6.31
N GLU A 143 -19.61 33.26 7.41
CA GLU A 143 -19.75 32.64 8.72
C GLU A 143 -20.95 31.68 8.78
N GLN A 144 -22.09 32.02 8.19
CA GLN A 144 -23.26 31.14 8.12
C GLN A 144 -22.93 29.85 7.35
N LEU A 145 -22.32 29.97 6.16
CA LEU A 145 -21.92 28.82 5.36
C LEU A 145 -20.89 27.95 6.10
N GLN A 146 -19.95 28.56 6.81
CA GLN A 146 -18.98 27.84 7.62
C GLN A 146 -19.65 27.09 8.78
N ARG A 147 -20.63 27.70 9.46
CA ARG A 147 -21.42 27.02 10.51
C ARG A 147 -22.21 25.85 9.94
N GLU A 148 -22.95 26.05 8.85
CA GLU A 148 -23.70 24.99 8.17
C GLU A 148 -22.79 23.84 7.73
N HIS A 149 -21.62 24.16 7.18
CA HIS A 149 -20.64 23.14 6.79
C HIS A 149 -20.09 22.37 8.00
N GLN A 150 -19.76 23.06 9.09
CA GLN A 150 -19.30 22.41 10.32
C GLN A 150 -20.38 21.53 10.93
N GLU A 151 -21.64 21.97 10.93
CA GLU A 151 -22.78 21.19 11.40
C GLU A 151 -23.02 19.96 10.52
N ALA A 152 -22.98 20.10 9.20
CA ALA A 152 -23.10 18.98 8.26
C ALA A 152 -21.96 17.97 8.44
N LEU A 153 -20.72 18.43 8.62
CA LEU A 153 -19.59 17.56 8.92
C LEU A 153 -19.71 16.88 10.28
N ALA A 154 -20.21 17.57 11.30
CA ALA A 154 -20.45 16.98 12.62
C ALA A 154 -21.56 15.92 12.57
N ALA A 155 -22.65 16.20 11.85
CA ALA A 155 -23.76 15.27 11.66
C ALA A 155 -23.34 14.01 10.91
N THR A 156 -22.63 14.16 9.80
CA THR A 156 -22.10 13.02 9.02
C THR A 156 -21.08 12.21 9.80
N LYS A 157 -20.19 12.85 10.57
CA LYS A 157 -19.27 12.14 11.48
C LYS A 157 -20.05 11.33 12.52
N ALA A 158 -21.04 11.92 13.17
CA ALA A 158 -21.87 11.23 14.15
C ALA A 158 -22.67 10.05 13.54
N GLU A 159 -23.14 10.18 12.29
CA GLU A 159 -23.81 9.10 11.57
C GLU A 159 -22.85 7.95 11.21
N VAL A 160 -21.64 8.27 10.74
CA VAL A 160 -20.60 7.28 10.47
C VAL A 160 -20.15 6.57 11.74
N GLU A 161 -19.99 7.29 12.86
CA GLU A 161 -19.70 6.70 14.17
C GLU A 161 -20.83 5.74 14.62
N LYS A 162 -22.10 6.14 14.47
CA LYS A 162 -23.23 5.24 14.75
C LYS A 162 -23.20 4.00 13.86
N MET A 163 -23.08 4.18 12.54
CA MET A 163 -23.03 3.08 11.59
C MET A 163 -21.86 2.12 11.86
N THR A 164 -20.69 2.64 12.20
CA THR A 164 -19.51 1.81 12.54
C THR A 164 -19.71 1.06 13.85
N THR A 165 -20.23 1.70 14.90
CA THR A 165 -20.54 1.02 16.16
C THR A 165 -21.61 -0.06 15.99
N ASP A 166 -22.66 0.21 15.20
CA ASP A 166 -23.71 -0.77 14.91
C ASP A 166 -23.20 -1.92 14.04
N ALA A 167 -22.32 -1.64 13.07
CA ALA A 167 -21.67 -2.69 12.27
C ALA A 167 -20.78 -3.59 13.14
N VAL A 168 -20.01 -3.03 14.07
CA VAL A 168 -19.19 -3.80 15.03
C VAL A 168 -20.09 -4.66 15.91
N ARG A 169 -21.15 -4.10 16.50
CA ARG A 169 -22.13 -4.85 17.30
C ARG A 169 -22.78 -5.98 16.50
N ARG A 170 -23.12 -5.71 15.23
CA ARG A 170 -23.73 -6.72 14.36
C ARG A 170 -22.77 -7.86 14.06
N ARG A 171 -21.49 -7.55 13.80
CA ARG A 171 -20.43 -8.55 13.61
C ARG A 171 -20.25 -9.40 14.86
N GLU A 172 -20.09 -8.79 16.02
CA GLU A 172 -19.95 -9.50 17.31
C GLU A 172 -21.14 -10.41 17.60
N ARG A 173 -22.36 -9.96 17.32
CA ARG A 173 -23.57 -10.78 17.45
C ARG A 173 -23.55 -11.99 16.51
N LEU A 174 -23.19 -11.80 15.24
CA LEU A 174 -23.10 -12.88 14.27
C LEU A 174 -21.99 -13.88 14.64
N ASP A 175 -20.86 -13.39 15.14
CA ASP A 175 -19.76 -14.23 15.61
C ASP A 175 -20.18 -15.05 16.82
N ALA A 176 -20.89 -14.45 17.78
CA ALA A 176 -21.44 -15.15 18.94
C ALA A 176 -22.49 -16.20 18.54
N GLU A 177 -23.40 -15.87 17.62
CA GLU A 177 -24.39 -16.81 17.08
C GLU A 177 -23.71 -17.98 16.33
N ALA A 178 -22.68 -17.70 15.54
CA ALA A 178 -21.91 -18.72 14.82
C ALA A 178 -21.14 -19.64 15.78
N GLU A 179 -20.50 -19.09 16.81
CA GLU A 179 -19.79 -19.84 17.84
C GLU A 179 -20.75 -20.73 18.63
N GLN A 180 -21.93 -20.22 19.00
CA GLN A 180 -22.97 -21.04 19.64
C GLN A 180 -23.41 -22.19 18.73
N ARG A 181 -23.62 -21.95 17.44
CA ARG A 181 -23.97 -23.01 16.47
C ARG A 181 -22.86 -24.05 16.34
N ARG A 182 -21.58 -23.63 16.23
CA ARG A 182 -20.44 -24.56 16.21
C ARG A 182 -20.44 -25.47 17.43
N ARG A 183 -20.57 -24.90 18.64
CA ARG A 183 -20.60 -25.67 19.90
C ARG A 183 -21.78 -26.63 19.97
N THR A 184 -22.95 -26.24 19.49
CA THR A 184 -24.11 -27.15 19.44
C THR A 184 -23.85 -28.31 18.49
N ILE A 185 -23.34 -28.04 17.29
CA ILE A 185 -23.01 -29.08 16.30
C ILE A 185 -21.93 -30.01 16.85
N GLU A 186 -20.87 -29.48 17.49
CA GLU A 186 -19.82 -30.28 18.11
C GLU A 186 -20.38 -31.21 19.19
N ARG A 187 -21.24 -30.69 20.09
CA ARG A 187 -21.88 -31.51 21.14
C ARG A 187 -22.80 -32.58 20.55
N GLU A 188 -23.60 -32.25 19.54
CA GLU A 188 -24.48 -33.21 18.86
C GLU A 188 -23.68 -34.28 18.12
N PHE A 189 -22.59 -33.89 17.46
CA PHE A 189 -21.67 -34.81 16.80
C PHE A 189 -21.00 -35.74 17.80
N ASP A 190 -20.45 -35.22 18.89
CA ASP A 190 -19.83 -36.01 19.95
C ASP A 190 -20.83 -36.98 20.59
N ALA A 191 -22.05 -36.51 20.85
CA ALA A 191 -23.14 -37.36 21.36
C ALA A 191 -23.48 -38.48 20.37
N LYS A 192 -23.61 -38.16 19.08
CA LYS A 192 -23.88 -39.15 18.02
C LYS A 192 -22.73 -40.15 17.88
N MET A 193 -21.49 -39.70 17.83
CA MET A 193 -20.31 -40.56 17.73
C MET A 193 -20.17 -41.46 18.96
N THR A 194 -20.48 -40.95 20.15
CA THR A 194 -20.49 -41.75 21.38
C THR A 194 -21.61 -42.79 21.34
N ALA A 195 -22.80 -42.43 20.87
CA ALA A 195 -23.91 -43.37 20.70
C ALA A 195 -23.59 -44.46 19.67
N GLU A 196 -22.98 -44.12 18.53
CA GLU A 196 -22.53 -45.08 17.52
C GLU A 196 -21.43 -46.00 18.04
N ARG A 197 -20.43 -45.46 18.76
CA ARG A 197 -19.40 -46.26 19.44
C ARG A 197 -20.02 -47.24 20.43
N ASN A 198 -20.91 -46.78 21.30
CA ASN A 198 -21.60 -47.64 22.27
C ASN A 198 -22.45 -48.71 21.58
N ALA A 199 -23.11 -48.39 20.46
CA ALA A 199 -23.90 -49.35 19.68
C ALA A 199 -23.01 -50.41 19.01
N LEU A 200 -21.88 -50.00 18.43
CA LEU A 200 -20.89 -50.91 17.86
C LEU A 200 -20.26 -51.81 18.93
N ASP A 201 -19.89 -51.25 20.08
CA ASP A 201 -19.35 -52.01 21.22
C ASP A 201 -20.37 -53.04 21.71
N LYS A 202 -21.65 -52.65 21.80
CA LYS A 202 -22.74 -53.57 22.13
C LYS A 202 -22.89 -54.67 21.08
N HIS A 203 -22.86 -54.33 19.79
CA HIS A 203 -22.94 -55.33 18.72
C HIS A 203 -21.75 -56.30 18.75
N ILE A 204 -20.53 -55.81 19.00
CA ILE A 204 -19.33 -56.65 19.16
C ILE A 204 -19.48 -57.54 20.40
N ALA A 205 -19.99 -57.02 21.52
CA ALA A 205 -20.24 -57.80 22.73
C ALA A 205 -21.31 -58.88 22.50
N ASP A 206 -22.39 -58.54 21.81
CA ASP A 206 -23.47 -59.47 21.43
C ASP A 206 -22.94 -60.56 20.49
N GLN A 207 -22.15 -60.20 19.46
CA GLN A 207 -21.50 -61.15 18.57
C GLN A 207 -20.49 -62.06 19.29
N LYS A 208 -19.67 -61.50 20.19
CA LYS A 208 -18.73 -62.30 21.01
C LYS A 208 -19.48 -63.27 21.91
N THR A 209 -20.58 -62.82 22.53
CA THR A 209 -21.42 -63.67 23.39
C THR A 209 -22.13 -64.75 22.58
N ALA A 210 -22.72 -64.40 21.43
CA ALA A 210 -23.34 -65.36 20.54
C ALA A 210 -22.35 -66.38 19.98
N SER A 211 -21.15 -65.93 19.58
CA SER A 211 -20.05 -66.79 19.12
C SER A 211 -19.58 -67.73 20.22
N LYS A 212 -19.39 -67.22 21.44
CA LYS A 212 -19.03 -68.03 22.62
C LYS A 212 -20.10 -69.08 22.92
N ASN A 213 -21.37 -68.69 22.98
CA ASN A 213 -22.48 -69.62 23.19
C ASN A 213 -22.60 -70.66 22.07
N ALA A 214 -22.39 -70.28 20.81
CA ALA A 214 -22.39 -71.21 19.69
C ALA A 214 -21.20 -72.18 19.72
N ALA A 215 -20.01 -71.71 20.11
CA ALA A 215 -18.85 -72.57 20.33
C ALA A 215 -19.08 -73.54 21.49
N GLU A 216 -19.63 -73.06 22.62
CA GLU A 216 -20.00 -73.91 23.76
C GLU A 216 -21.06 -74.95 23.37
N ARG A 217 -22.07 -74.58 22.59
CA ARG A 217 -23.06 -75.53 22.04
C ARG A 217 -22.44 -76.57 21.13
N ARG A 218 -21.59 -76.18 20.17
CA ARG A 218 -20.89 -77.13 19.30
C ARG A 218 -19.97 -78.06 20.07
N ILE A 219 -19.27 -77.57 21.10
CA ILE A 219 -18.45 -78.41 21.96
C ILE A 219 -19.34 -79.37 22.77
N ALA A 220 -20.46 -78.90 23.32
CA ALA A 220 -21.41 -79.75 24.04
C ALA A 220 -22.02 -80.83 23.13
N GLU A 221 -22.44 -80.48 21.92
CA GLU A 221 -22.97 -81.39 20.90
C GLU A 221 -21.89 -82.39 20.45
N ALA A 222 -20.69 -81.93 20.09
CA ALA A 222 -19.60 -82.80 19.68
C ALA A 222 -19.13 -83.73 20.81
N THR A 223 -19.10 -83.26 22.06
CA THR A 223 -18.78 -84.12 23.21
C THR A 223 -19.91 -85.11 23.52
N ALA A 224 -21.17 -84.75 23.31
CA ALA A 224 -22.30 -85.68 23.43
C ALA A 224 -22.27 -86.74 22.31
N GLU A 225 -22.01 -86.35 21.06
CA GLU A 225 -21.85 -87.28 19.94
C GLU A 225 -20.61 -88.17 20.11
N ALA A 226 -19.48 -87.61 20.53
CA ALA A 226 -18.28 -88.39 20.84
C ALA A 226 -18.55 -89.41 21.96
N LYS A 227 -19.28 -89.02 23.02
CA LYS A 227 -19.73 -89.96 24.06
C LYS A 227 -20.62 -91.05 23.47
N ARG A 228 -21.62 -90.71 22.65
CA ARG A 228 -22.49 -91.70 21.99
C ARG A 228 -21.70 -92.66 21.11
N LEU A 229 -20.77 -92.16 20.29
CA LEU A 229 -19.91 -92.98 19.44
C LEU A 229 -19.01 -93.90 20.27
N VAL A 230 -18.43 -93.40 21.37
CA VAL A 230 -17.62 -94.21 22.28
C VAL A 230 -18.47 -95.27 22.97
N ASP A 231 -19.68 -94.92 23.42
CA ASP A 231 -20.61 -95.86 24.07
C ASP A 231 -21.07 -96.93 23.08
N GLU A 232 -21.41 -96.57 21.85
CA GLU A 232 -21.77 -97.50 20.77
C GLU A 232 -20.59 -98.38 20.35
N ALA A 233 -19.39 -97.81 20.22
CA ALA A 233 -18.18 -98.57 19.93
C ALA A 233 -17.84 -99.54 21.07
N THR A 234 -18.02 -99.11 22.32
CA THR A 234 -17.82 -99.95 23.50
C THR A 234 -18.87 -101.05 23.57
N ALA A 235 -20.12 -100.77 23.21
CA ALA A 235 -21.18 -101.78 23.12
C ALA A 235 -20.89 -102.80 22.02
N LYS A 236 -20.51 -102.37 20.81
CA LYS A 236 -20.10 -103.25 19.70
C LYS A 236 -18.84 -104.06 20.05
N ALA A 237 -17.87 -103.44 20.72
CA ALA A 237 -16.68 -104.14 21.18
C ALA A 237 -17.02 -105.22 22.22
N LYS A 238 -17.92 -104.91 23.17
CA LYS A 238 -18.43 -105.91 24.12
C LYS A 238 -19.16 -107.05 23.40
N GLU A 239 -20.00 -106.73 22.42
CA GLU A 239 -20.72 -107.73 21.63
C GLU A 239 -19.77 -108.61 20.81
N LEU A 240 -18.77 -108.04 20.14
CA LEU A 240 -17.74 -108.79 19.42
C LEU A 240 -16.91 -109.68 20.35
N VAL A 241 -16.54 -109.18 21.54
CA VAL A 241 -15.84 -109.98 22.55
C VAL A 241 -16.72 -111.13 23.04
N GLU A 242 -18.02 -110.90 23.22
CA GLU A 242 -18.94 -111.94 23.67
C GLU A 242 -19.22 -112.97 22.57
N GLN A 243 -19.37 -112.55 21.31
CA GLN A 243 -19.44 -113.45 20.15
C GLN A 243 -18.14 -114.26 20.01
N ALA A 244 -16.96 -113.63 20.14
CA ALA A 244 -15.69 -114.33 20.11
C ALA A 244 -15.52 -115.31 21.28
N ARG A 245 -16.06 -114.99 22.47
CA ARG A 245 -16.13 -115.92 23.61
C ARG A 245 -17.05 -117.09 23.35
N GLN A 246 -18.23 -116.85 22.79
CA GLN A 246 -19.18 -117.89 22.41
C GLN A 246 -18.60 -118.81 21.34
N ASP A 247 -17.92 -118.26 20.33
CA ASP A 247 -17.22 -119.03 19.30
C ASP A 247 -16.04 -119.81 19.86
N ALA A 248 -15.27 -119.23 20.78
CA ALA A 248 -14.22 -119.94 21.50
C ALA A 248 -14.79 -121.09 22.34
N GLN A 249 -15.90 -120.87 23.05
CA GLN A 249 -16.62 -121.91 23.79
C GLN A 249 -17.12 -123.01 22.87
N ARG A 250 -17.76 -122.67 21.74
CA ARG A 250 -18.17 -123.64 20.72
C ARG A 250 -16.99 -124.49 20.24
N ARG A 251 -15.88 -123.87 19.85
CA ARG A 251 -14.66 -124.57 19.44
C ARG A 251 -14.11 -125.48 20.53
N THR A 252 -14.13 -125.05 21.80
CA THR A 252 -13.70 -125.91 22.91
C THR A 252 -14.63 -127.09 23.14
N THR A 253 -15.96 -126.91 22.99
CA THR A 253 -16.91 -128.02 23.10
C THR A 253 -16.81 -128.99 21.92
N GLU A 254 -16.60 -128.50 20.70
CA GLU A 254 -16.33 -129.32 19.51
C GLU A 254 -14.99 -130.07 19.64
N ALA A 255 -13.95 -129.43 20.17
CA ALA A 255 -12.69 -130.08 20.45
C ALA A 255 -12.85 -131.18 21.52
N ASN A 256 -13.56 -130.90 22.61
CA ASN A 256 -13.80 -131.86 23.69
C ASN A 256 -14.63 -133.06 23.22
N THR A 257 -15.69 -132.85 22.45
CA THR A 257 -16.48 -133.95 21.86
C THR A 257 -15.66 -134.79 20.87
N THR A 258 -14.75 -134.16 20.12
CA THR A 258 -13.82 -134.88 19.25
C THR A 258 -12.82 -135.72 20.06
N VAL A 259 -12.29 -135.18 21.16
CA VAL A 259 -11.43 -135.90 22.10
C VAL A 259 -12.18 -137.07 22.75
N GLU A 260 -13.42 -136.86 23.21
CA GLU A 260 -14.27 -137.93 23.75
C GLU A 260 -14.50 -139.05 22.73
N ARG A 261 -14.78 -138.69 21.46
CA ARG A 261 -14.93 -139.66 20.37
C ARG A 261 -13.66 -140.47 20.12
N LEU A 262 -12.49 -139.82 20.15
CA LEU A 262 -11.19 -140.49 20.02
C LEU A 262 -10.88 -141.39 21.23
N THR A 263 -11.24 -140.99 22.44
CA THR A 263 -11.10 -141.85 23.63
C THR A 263 -11.98 -143.09 23.55
N LYS A 264 -13.19 -142.97 23.00
CA LYS A 264 -14.10 -144.10 22.79
C LYS A 264 -13.54 -145.11 21.79
N ILE A 265 -13.01 -144.62 20.67
CA ILE A 265 -12.32 -145.46 19.66
C ILE A 265 -11.07 -146.14 20.26
N ARG A 266 -10.32 -145.43 21.11
CA ARG A 266 -9.15 -146.00 21.82
C ARG A 266 -9.54 -147.13 22.77
N GLU A 267 -10.66 -147.02 23.46
CA GLU A 267 -11.17 -148.08 24.35
C GLU A 267 -11.68 -149.29 23.55
N GLU A 268 -12.37 -149.07 22.44
CA GLU A 268 -12.82 -150.14 21.52
C GLU A 268 -11.63 -150.88 20.87
N ALA A 269 -10.55 -150.17 20.52
CA ALA A 269 -9.31 -150.79 20.02
C ALA A 269 -8.59 -151.63 21.09
N ARG A 270 -8.59 -151.18 22.36
CA ARG A 270 -8.03 -151.96 23.48
C ARG A 270 -8.84 -153.22 23.79
N ALA A 271 -10.16 -153.20 23.57
CA ALA A 271 -10.99 -154.38 23.74
C ALA A 271 -10.67 -155.46 22.69
N ARG A 272 -10.52 -155.06 21.42
CA ARG A 272 -10.18 -156.00 20.32
C ARG A 272 -8.77 -156.60 20.42
N LEU A 273 -7.80 -155.89 21.00
CA LEU A 273 -6.46 -156.42 21.22
C LEU A 273 -6.42 -157.49 22.33
N ARG A 274 -7.29 -157.42 23.34
CA ARG A 274 -7.37 -158.46 24.39
C ARG A 274 -7.95 -159.77 23.86
N GLU A 275 -8.89 -159.69 22.93
CA GLU A 275 -9.53 -160.84 22.31
C GLU A 275 -8.57 -161.60 21.37
N ALA A 276 -7.60 -160.90 20.76
CA ALA A 276 -6.58 -161.52 19.91
C ALA A 276 -5.43 -162.19 20.70
N ASP A 277 -5.13 -161.70 21.91
CA ASP A 277 -4.08 -162.27 22.78
C ASP A 277 -4.50 -163.62 23.40
N GLU A 278 -5.81 -163.87 23.54
CA GLU A 278 -6.35 -165.10 24.11
C GLU A 278 -6.28 -166.29 23.12
N VAL A 279 -6.36 -166.03 21.82
CA VAL A 279 -6.31 -167.07 20.76
C VAL A 279 -4.87 -167.50 20.43
N LEU A 280 -3.88 -166.63 20.65
CA LEU A 280 -2.47 -166.93 20.35
C LEU A 280 -1.77 -167.70 21.48
N ARG A 281 -2.32 -167.73 22.69
CA ARG A 281 -1.66 -168.31 23.87
C ARG A 281 -1.79 -169.83 23.99
N GLU A 282 -2.74 -170.49 23.32
CA GLU A 282 -2.97 -171.93 23.52
C GLU A 282 -2.39 -172.84 22.41
N GLY A 283 -2.06 -172.29 21.24
CA GLY A 283 -1.39 -173.01 20.14
C GLY A 283 0.14 -173.13 20.26
N GLU A 284 0.75 -172.54 21.29
CA GLU A 284 2.21 -172.31 21.37
C GLU A 284 2.92 -173.23 22.41
N SER A 285 2.36 -174.41 22.69
CA SER A 285 2.97 -175.39 23.61
C SER A 285 3.86 -176.47 22.94
N ALA A 286 4.24 -176.28 21.66
CA ALA A 286 5.16 -177.18 20.97
C ALA A 286 6.15 -176.43 20.05
N LEU A 287 7.43 -176.53 20.44
CA LEU A 287 8.67 -176.36 19.63
C LEU A 287 9.14 -174.90 19.45
N VAL A 288 10.22 -174.44 20.10
CA VAL A 288 11.67 -174.78 19.96
C VAL A 288 12.25 -174.29 18.61
N PRO A 289 13.44 -173.62 18.62
CA PRO A 289 13.85 -172.61 17.65
C PRO A 289 14.72 -173.17 16.51
N VAL A 290 14.83 -172.41 15.41
CA VAL A 290 15.86 -172.55 14.37
C VAL A 290 16.37 -171.17 13.97
N GLN A 291 17.68 -171.00 14.13
CA GLN A 291 18.54 -169.98 13.54
C GLN A 291 18.93 -170.39 12.11
N ASP A 292 19.11 -169.42 11.22
CA ASP A 292 20.26 -169.23 10.29
C ASP A 292 19.87 -168.16 9.25
N GLU A 293 20.46 -166.96 9.32
CA GLU A 293 21.60 -166.41 8.54
C GLU A 293 21.09 -165.50 7.40
N ASP A 294 21.19 -164.16 7.49
CA ASP A 294 22.35 -163.25 7.36
C ASP A 294 22.77 -162.97 5.90
N ASP A 295 22.70 -161.68 5.53
CA ASP A 295 23.49 -160.92 4.54
C ASP A 295 22.95 -159.45 4.55
N GLU A 296 23.58 -158.50 5.24
CA GLU A 296 24.63 -157.55 4.75
C GLU A 296 24.17 -156.60 3.60
N LEU A 297 24.35 -155.27 3.57
CA LEU A 297 25.45 -154.37 3.98
C LEU A 297 24.98 -152.88 4.05
N ALA A 298 25.84 -152.05 4.68
CA ALA A 298 25.77 -150.62 5.00
C ALA A 298 25.79 -149.61 3.82
N ASP A 299 25.40 -148.33 4.04
CA ASP A 299 26.32 -147.16 4.22
C ASP A 299 25.59 -145.76 4.27
N VAL A 300 25.83 -144.99 5.37
CA VAL A 300 25.96 -143.50 5.59
C VAL A 300 25.02 -142.41 4.93
N PRO A 301 24.95 -141.15 5.45
CA PRO A 301 24.52 -140.69 6.78
C PRO A 301 23.77 -139.31 6.79
N ALA A 302 23.63 -138.75 7.99
CA ALA A 302 23.05 -137.46 8.37
C ALA A 302 23.81 -136.17 7.95
N SER A 303 23.07 -135.05 7.85
CA SER A 303 23.47 -133.65 8.13
C SER A 303 22.17 -132.82 8.24
N ALA A 304 21.78 -132.08 9.30
CA ALA A 304 22.42 -131.07 10.16
C ALA A 304 22.62 -129.68 9.52
N LYS A 305 22.09 -128.66 10.25
CA LYS A 305 22.47 -127.22 10.40
C LYS A 305 21.52 -126.15 9.81
N GLN A 306 20.92 -125.32 10.69
CA GLN A 306 21.31 -123.93 11.11
C GLN A 306 20.95 -122.88 10.03
N GLY A 307 20.44 -121.66 10.29
CA GLY A 307 20.19 -120.88 11.49
C GLY A 307 20.30 -119.38 11.15
N LYS A 308 19.37 -118.56 11.65
CA LYS A 308 19.59 -117.16 12.12
C LYS A 308 19.75 -116.02 11.05
N PRO A 309 19.80 -114.71 11.43
CA PRO A 309 18.63 -113.78 11.39
C PRO A 309 18.95 -112.28 11.01
N ASP A 310 17.99 -111.39 11.33
CA ASP A 310 18.08 -109.98 11.80
C ASP A 310 18.39 -108.80 10.86
N GLY A 311 17.56 -107.74 11.00
CA GLY A 311 18.08 -106.39 11.27
C GLY A 311 17.43 -105.17 10.60
N GLN A 312 16.69 -104.38 11.40
CA GLN A 312 16.56 -102.88 11.41
C GLN A 312 15.95 -102.20 10.16
N GLY A 313 15.18 -101.09 10.21
CA GLY A 313 14.90 -100.05 11.20
C GLY A 313 14.82 -98.69 10.45
N THR A 314 13.98 -97.77 10.94
CA THR A 314 13.94 -96.29 10.69
C THR A 314 12.96 -95.66 9.66
N ALA A 315 11.96 -94.94 10.23
CA ALA A 315 11.66 -93.49 10.20
C ALA A 315 11.38 -92.68 8.91
N ALA A 316 10.37 -91.77 9.07
CA ALA A 316 10.06 -90.53 8.33
C ALA A 316 9.65 -90.67 6.85
N GLY A 317 8.73 -89.91 6.24
CA GLY A 317 8.04 -88.67 6.58
C GLY A 317 7.80 -87.89 5.27
N ARG A 318 6.53 -87.51 5.01
CA ARG A 318 6.03 -86.42 4.15
C ARG A 318 5.95 -86.51 2.60
N GLU A 319 4.74 -86.10 2.18
CA GLU A 319 4.37 -85.17 1.09
C GLU A 319 4.32 -85.63 -0.39
N GLY A 320 3.15 -85.39 -1.00
CA GLY A 320 3.09 -84.68 -2.28
C GLY A 320 2.19 -85.26 -3.38
N LYS A 321 1.03 -84.62 -3.61
CA LYS A 321 0.45 -84.22 -4.92
C LYS A 321 -0.98 -83.65 -4.71
N PRO A 322 -1.56 -82.81 -5.60
CA PRO A 322 -1.20 -82.56 -7.01
C PRO A 322 -1.19 -81.06 -7.47
N ARG A 323 -0.81 -80.84 -8.74
CA ARG A 323 -0.94 -79.65 -9.62
C ARG A 323 -2.14 -79.86 -10.59
N PRO A 324 -2.49 -78.97 -11.57
CA PRO A 324 -2.18 -77.53 -11.85
C PRO A 324 -3.50 -76.69 -12.02
N SER A 325 -3.60 -75.40 -12.37
CA SER A 325 -3.01 -74.54 -13.43
C SER A 325 -3.43 -73.05 -13.21
N PRO A 326 -2.81 -72.06 -13.88
CA PRO A 326 -2.89 -70.63 -13.55
C PRO A 326 -3.83 -69.81 -14.47
N GLY A 327 -4.31 -68.67 -13.96
CA GLY A 327 -5.09 -67.68 -14.72
C GLY A 327 -4.72 -66.24 -14.34
N ASP A 328 -4.12 -65.55 -15.31
CA ASP A 328 -4.18 -64.12 -15.65
C ASP A 328 -4.15 -63.05 -14.54
N ARG A 329 -3.07 -62.24 -14.55
CA ARG A 329 -3.11 -60.85 -14.09
C ARG A 329 -2.85 -59.92 -15.27
N GLN A 330 -3.87 -59.15 -15.60
CA GLN A 330 -3.79 -57.97 -16.43
C GLN A 330 -4.51 -56.83 -15.71
N LYS A 331 -3.93 -55.63 -15.89
CA LYS A 331 -4.49 -54.30 -15.60
C LYS A 331 -4.60 -53.95 -14.12
N ALA A 332 -4.51 -52.70 -13.69
CA ALA A 332 -4.06 -51.41 -14.19
C ALA A 332 -4.45 -50.48 -13.04
N TYR A 333 -3.60 -49.60 -12.52
CA TYR A 333 -4.10 -48.37 -11.91
C TYR A 333 -3.06 -47.26 -12.05
N SER A 334 -3.47 -46.28 -12.84
CA SER A 334 -2.81 -45.02 -13.12
C SER A 334 -2.92 -44.07 -11.93
N ALA A 335 -1.97 -43.16 -11.92
CA ALA A 335 -1.87 -41.94 -11.14
C ALA A 335 -3.19 -41.17 -10.94
N GLU A 336 -3.34 -40.61 -9.74
CA GLU A 336 -3.89 -39.27 -9.53
C GLU A 336 -3.22 -38.66 -8.29
N HIS A 337 -2.32 -37.71 -8.53
CA HIS A 337 -1.79 -36.73 -7.59
C HIS A 337 -1.80 -35.42 -8.35
N THR A 338 -2.72 -34.52 -8.00
CA THR A 338 -2.47 -33.08 -7.99
C THR A 338 -3.57 -32.38 -7.21
N SER A 339 -3.15 -31.89 -6.05
CA SER A 339 -3.76 -30.79 -5.33
C SER A 339 -3.44 -29.48 -6.07
N SER A 340 -4.43 -28.59 -6.25
CA SER A 340 -4.24 -27.15 -6.10
C SER A 340 -5.60 -26.45 -5.98
N SER A 341 -5.81 -25.79 -4.84
CA SER A 341 -6.45 -24.46 -4.81
C SER A 341 -5.37 -23.40 -4.88
#